data_AF-A0A9D1Z763-F1
#
_entry.id   AF-A0A9D1Z763-F1
#
_cell.length_a   1.000
_cell.length_b   1.000
_cell.length_c   1.000
_cell.angle_alpha   90.00
_cell.angle_beta   90.00
_cell.angle_gamma   90.00
#
_symmetry.space_group_name_H-M   'P 1'
#
loop_
_entity.id
_entity.type
_entity.pdbx_description
1 polymer ?
#
loop_
_entity_poly.entity_id
_entity_poly.type
_entity_poly.pdbx_seq_one_letter_code
_entity_poly.pdbx_strand_id
1 'polypeptide(L)'
;MKITAKAAGNSLYIYLDGELDEYNAALVRQEVDGAIDAHASCERVIVNLAGVKFMDSTGIGFLIGRYKKLRRCSTPMFIQSPDTAADKILSMSGVYTLIPKM
;
A
#
# COMPACT_ATOMS: atom_id res chain seq x y z
N MET A 1 13.52 -2.21 1.16
CA MET A 1 12.57 -1.25 0.56
C MET A 1 12.69 0.09 1.26
N LYS A 2 12.66 1.20 0.52
CA LYS A 2 12.55 2.56 1.06
C LYS A 2 11.07 2.93 1.13
N ILE A 3 10.67 3.57 2.23
CA ILE A 3 9.29 3.98 2.49
C ILE A 3 9.29 5.48 2.74
N THR A 4 8.33 6.20 2.15
CA THR A 4 8.15 7.62 2.41
C THR A 4 6.67 7.91 2.60
N ALA A 5 6.33 8.51 3.74
CA ALA A 5 4.98 8.92 4.07
C ALA A 5 4.86 10.44 3.92
N LYS A 6 3.81 10.92 3.25
CA LYS A 6 3.52 12.34 3.09
C LYS A 6 2.03 12.60 3.21
N ALA A 7 1.63 13.43 4.17
CA ALA A 7 0.28 13.96 4.22
C ALA A 7 0.15 15.16 3.26
N ALA A 8 -0.92 15.17 2.46
CA ALA A 8 -1.28 16.31 1.62
C ALA A 8 -2.81 16.41 1.52
N GLY A 9 -3.37 17.55 1.94
CA GLY A 9 -4.81 17.69 2.13
C GLY A 9 -5.34 16.61 3.10
N ASN A 10 -6.43 15.95 2.73
CA ASN A 10 -7.06 14.90 3.53
C ASN A 10 -6.52 13.49 3.20
N SER A 11 -5.33 13.40 2.59
CA SER A 11 -4.78 12.16 2.07
C SER A 11 -3.39 11.88 2.62
N LEU A 12 -3.16 10.63 3.03
CA LEU A 12 -1.83 10.11 3.31
C LEU A 12 -1.31 9.38 2.07
N TYR A 13 -0.18 9.82 1.54
CA TYR A 13 0.54 9.16 0.47
C TYR A 13 1.67 8.31 1.05
N ILE A 14 1.74 7.05 0.65
CA ILE A 14 2.78 6.09 1.04
C ILE A 14 3.50 5.65 -0.23
N TYR A 15 4.73 6.10 -0.39
CA TYR A 15 5.58 5.74 -1.52
C TYR A 15 6.45 4.56 -1.15
N LEU A 16 6.38 3.49 -1.94
CA LEU A 16 7.19 2.29 -1.80
C LEU A 16 8.21 2.23 -2.95
N ASP A 17 9.48 2.05 -2.60
CA ASP A 17 10.59 1.98 -3.57
C ASP A 17 11.51 0.79 -3.26
N GLY A 18 11.69 -0.09 -4.24
CA GLY A 18 12.47 -1.32 -4.16
C GLY A 18 11.60 -2.57 -4.34
N GLU A 19 11.96 -3.64 -3.64
CA GLU A 19 11.30 -4.96 -3.76
C GLU A 19 10.46 -5.24 -2.52
N LEU A 20 9.26 -5.79 -2.71
CA LEU A 20 8.38 -6.22 -1.62
C LEU A 20 8.31 -7.75 -1.61
N ASP A 21 9.01 -8.37 -0.66
CA ASP A 21 9.22 -9.81 -0.58
C ASP A 21 9.05 -10.34 0.86
N GLU A 22 9.17 -11.66 1.04
CA GLU A 22 9.09 -12.31 2.34
C GLU A 22 10.10 -11.76 3.37
N TYR A 23 11.31 -11.41 2.93
CA TYR A 23 12.39 -10.95 3.80
C TYR A 23 12.10 -9.59 4.43
N ASN A 24 11.48 -8.67 3.68
CA ASN A 24 11.27 -7.30 4.14
C ASN A 24 9.82 -6.96 4.50
N ALA A 25 8.84 -7.78 4.15
CA ALA A 25 7.42 -7.46 4.36
C ALA A 25 7.02 -7.21 5.82
N ALA A 26 7.71 -7.80 6.80
CA ALA A 26 7.46 -7.56 8.22
C ALA A 26 7.88 -6.14 8.64
N LEU A 27 9.08 -5.72 8.23
CA LEU A 27 9.62 -4.38 8.49
C LEU A 27 8.78 -3.32 7.78
N VAL A 28 8.49 -3.52 6.48
CA VAL A 28 7.67 -2.60 5.69
C VAL A 28 6.28 -2.45 6.32
N ARG A 29 5.70 -3.54 6.83
CA ARG A 29 4.40 -3.49 7.53
C ARG A 29 4.47 -2.62 8.77
N GLN A 30 5.48 -2.79 9.62
CA GLN A 30 5.62 -2.02 10.84
C GLN A 30 5.75 -0.51 10.54
N GLU A 31 6.57 -0.13 9.57
CA GLU A 31 6.76 1.27 9.19
C GLU A 31 5.49 1.88 8.59
N VAL A 32 4.82 1.18 7.67
CA VAL A 32 3.59 1.65 7.05
C VAL A 32 2.44 1.74 8.05
N ASP A 33 2.31 0.74 8.93
CA ASP A 33 1.29 0.76 9.97
C ASP A 33 1.51 1.92 10.95
N GLY A 34 2.76 2.20 11.33
CA GLY A 34 3.10 3.35 12.16
C GLY A 34 2.82 4.68 11.46
N ALA A 35 3.10 4.79 10.16
CA ALA A 35 2.77 5.98 9.37
C ALA A 35 1.25 6.21 9.27
N ILE A 36 0.46 5.15 9.11
CA ILE A 36 -1.01 5.22 9.12
C ILE A 36 -1.51 5.72 10.49
N ASP A 37 -1.00 5.15 11.59
CA ASP A 37 -1.44 5.51 12.94
C ASP A 37 -1.07 6.96 13.29
N ALA A 38 0.11 7.42 12.88
CA ALA A 38 0.55 8.80 13.06
C ALA A 38 -0.28 9.84 12.27
N HIS A 39 -1.02 9.39 11.25
CA HIS A 39 -1.83 10.24 10.38
C HIS A 39 -3.30 9.82 10.38
N ALA A 40 -3.81 9.35 11.52
CA ALA A 40 -5.18 8.84 11.67
C ALA A 40 -6.28 9.85 11.31
N SER A 41 -5.97 11.15 11.22
CA SER A 41 -6.90 12.20 10.78
C SER A 41 -7.10 12.27 9.26
N CYS A 42 -6.27 11.57 8.47
CA CYS A 42 -6.44 11.53 7.01
C CYS A 42 -7.70 10.72 6.64
N GLU A 43 -8.48 11.25 5.70
CA GLU A 43 -9.72 10.61 5.23
C GLU A 43 -9.46 9.48 4.24
N ARG A 44 -8.25 9.36 3.68
CA ARG A 44 -7.88 8.28 2.77
C ARG A 44 -6.37 8.02 2.76
N VAL A 45 -6.00 6.82 2.33
CA VAL A 45 -4.59 6.41 2.12
C VAL A 45 -4.36 6.01 0.67
N ILE A 46 -3.30 6.52 0.06
CA ILE A 46 -2.86 6.17 -1.28
C ILE A 46 -1.50 5.50 -1.19
N VAL A 47 -1.41 4.25 -1.64
CA VAL A 47 -0.15 3.53 -1.75
C VAL A 47 0.35 3.65 -3.18
N ASN A 48 1.46 4.34 -3.35
CA ASN A 48 2.13 4.55 -4.62
C ASN A 48 3.19 3.47 -4.84
N LEU A 49 3.05 2.74 -5.94
CA LEU A 49 3.89 1.60 -6.31
C LEU A 49 4.86 1.93 -7.46
N ALA A 50 5.04 3.20 -7.83
CA ALA A 50 5.90 3.59 -8.96
C ALA A 50 7.37 3.18 -8.78
N GLY A 51 7.84 3.08 -7.52
CA GLY A 51 9.18 2.62 -7.18
C GLY A 51 9.27 1.11 -6.94
N VAL A 52 8.16 0.37 -6.96
CA VAL A 52 8.16 -1.06 -6.68
C VAL A 52 8.56 -1.83 -7.94
N LYS A 53 9.73 -2.49 -7.89
CA LYS A 53 10.31 -3.22 -9.03
C LYS A 53 9.95 -4.70 -9.05
N PHE A 54 9.57 -5.25 -7.90
CA PHE A 54 9.19 -6.64 -7.76
C PHE A 54 8.10 -6.78 -6.68
N MET A 55 7.11 -7.61 -6.98
CA MET A 55 6.03 -7.95 -6.08
C MET A 55 5.62 -9.43 -6.27
N ASP A 56 5.40 -10.13 -5.17
CA ASP A 56 4.94 -11.52 -5.13
C ASP A 56 3.60 -11.64 -4.34
N SER A 57 3.25 -12.86 -3.92
CA SER A 57 2.10 -13.11 -3.05
C SER A 57 2.22 -12.41 -1.68
N THR A 58 3.44 -12.20 -1.18
CA THR A 58 3.71 -11.45 0.05
C THR A 58 3.29 -9.99 -0.10
N GLY A 59 3.59 -9.38 -1.25
CA GLY A 59 3.15 -8.01 -1.54
C GLY A 59 1.63 -7.85 -1.63
N ILE A 60 0.94 -8.83 -2.19
CA ILE A 60 -0.54 -8.87 -2.18
C ILE A 60 -1.07 -8.98 -0.74
N GLY A 61 -0.55 -9.94 0.03
CA GLY A 61 -0.90 -10.11 1.44
C GLY A 61 -0.60 -8.85 2.26
N PHE A 62 0.44 -8.12 1.85
CA PHE A 62 0.76 -6.83 2.42
C PHE A 62 -0.38 -5.83 2.21
N LEU A 63 -0.79 -5.58 0.96
CA LEU A 63 -1.83 -4.60 0.66
C LEU A 63 -3.17 -4.97 1.32
N ILE A 64 -3.56 -6.25 1.30
CA ILE A 64 -4.79 -6.73 1.92
C ILE A 64 -4.79 -6.51 3.44
N GLY A 65 -3.66 -6.74 4.11
CA GLY A 65 -3.56 -6.52 5.56
C GLY A 65 -3.78 -5.05 5.93
N ARG A 66 -3.18 -4.13 5.16
CA ARG A 66 -3.32 -2.69 5.33
C ARG A 66 -4.74 -2.21 5.02
N TYR A 67 -5.36 -2.74 3.96
CA TYR A 67 -6.77 -2.52 3.67
C TYR A 67 -7.68 -2.94 4.83
N LYS A 68 -7.47 -4.12 5.42
CA LYS A 68 -8.26 -4.59 6.57
C LYS A 68 -8.09 -3.68 7.79
N LYS A 69 -6.88 -3.16 8.04
CA LYS A 69 -6.62 -2.19 9.11
C LYS A 69 -7.41 -0.90 8.87
N LEU A 70 -7.23 -0.28 7.71
CA LEU A 70 -7.86 0.99 7.35
C LEU A 70 -9.40 0.91 7.29
N ARG A 71 -9.93 -0.22 6.79
CA ARG A 71 -11.37 -0.47 6.76
C ARG A 71 -12.02 -0.48 8.15
N ARG A 72 -11.31 -0.92 9.20
CA ARG A 72 -11.81 -0.87 10.59
C ARG A 72 -11.99 0.57 11.08
N CYS A 73 -11.23 1.50 10.51
CA CYS A 73 -11.30 2.93 10.80
C CYS A 73 -12.18 3.68 9.78
N SER A 74 -12.88 2.98 8.88
CA SER A 74 -13.63 3.56 7.76
C SER A 74 -12.79 4.45 6.83
N THR A 75 -11.47 4.24 6.80
CA THR A 75 -10.55 4.96 5.93
C THR A 75 -10.37 4.17 4.63
N PRO A 76 -10.78 4.70 3.45
CA PRO A 76 -10.51 4.05 2.18
C PRO A 76 -9.02 4.03 1.82
N MET A 77 -8.63 2.99 1.08
CA MET A 77 -7.29 2.77 0.57
C MET A 77 -7.31 2.67 -0.95
N PHE A 78 -6.31 3.26 -1.62
CA PHE A 78 -6.16 3.24 -3.08
C PHE A 78 -4.74 2.82 -3.49
N ILE A 79 -4.62 2.25 -4.68
CA ILE A 79 -3.34 1.93 -5.31
C ILE A 79 -3.07 2.94 -6.42
N GLN A 80 -1.86 3.50 -6.45
CA GLN A 80 -1.42 4.45 -7.47
C GLN A 80 -0.15 3.95 -8.17
N SER A 81 -0.09 4.15 -9.49
CA SER A 81 1.11 3.94 -10.32
C SER A 81 1.83 2.58 -10.17
N PRO A 82 1.13 1.43 -10.17
CA PRO A 82 1.81 0.14 -10.36
C PRO A 82 2.40 0.08 -11.77
N ASP A 83 3.58 -0.53 -11.90
CA ASP A 83 4.12 -0.88 -13.22
C ASP A 83 3.33 -2.02 -13.86
N THR A 84 3.66 -2.39 -15.10
CA THR A 84 2.91 -3.44 -15.82
C THR A 84 2.96 -4.80 -15.12
N ALA A 85 4.08 -5.14 -14.47
CA ALA A 85 4.23 -6.42 -13.79
C ALA A 85 3.37 -6.50 -12.53
N ALA A 86 3.47 -5.48 -11.67
CA ALA A 86 2.66 -5.35 -10.45
C ALA A 86 1.17 -5.23 -10.80
N ASP A 87 0.80 -4.45 -11.81
CA ASP A 87 -0.59 -4.27 -12.21
C ASP A 87 -1.24 -5.59 -12.65
N LYS A 88 -0.49 -6.43 -13.38
CA LYS A 88 -0.93 -7.76 -13.79
C LYS A 88 -1.18 -8.67 -12.58
N ILE A 89 -0.25 -8.68 -11.61
CA ILE A 89 -0.35 -9.49 -10.40
C ILE A 89 -1.54 -9.04 -9.52
N LEU A 90 -1.72 -7.74 -9.34
CA LEU A 90 -2.83 -7.15 -8.59
C LEU A 90 -4.19 -7.42 -9.26
N SER A 91 -4.24 -7.35 -10.58
CA SER A 91 -5.44 -7.68 -11.36
C SER A 91 -5.81 -9.15 -11.22
N MET A 92 -4.84 -10.06 -11.42
CA MET A 92 -5.06 -11.51 -11.35
C MET A 92 -5.46 -11.98 -9.94
N SER A 93 -4.95 -11.32 -8.89
CA SER A 93 -5.31 -11.63 -7.51
C SER A 93 -6.67 -11.06 -7.07
N GLY A 94 -7.31 -10.24 -7.91
CA GLY A 94 -8.58 -9.60 -7.58
C GLY A 94 -8.46 -8.48 -6.54
N VAL A 95 -7.26 -8.02 -6.20
CA VAL A 95 -7.03 -6.96 -5.19
C VAL A 95 -7.80 -5.69 -5.52
N TYR A 96 -7.94 -5.36 -6.81
CA TYR A 96 -8.68 -4.17 -7.25
C TYR A 96 -10.18 -4.20 -6.95
N THR A 97 -10.76 -5.35 -6.61
CA THR A 97 -12.15 -5.43 -6.11
C THR A 97 -12.30 -4.88 -4.68
N LEU A 98 -11.20 -4.83 -3.93
CA LEU A 98 -11.15 -4.36 -2.55
C LEU A 98 -10.47 -2.99 -2.43
N ILE A 99 -9.38 -2.80 -3.19
CA ILE A 99 -8.51 -1.62 -3.13
C ILE A 99 -8.46 -1.02 -4.54
N PRO A 100 -9.30 -0.03 -4.86
CA PRO A 100 -9.36 0.51 -6.21
C PRO A 100 -8.03 1.14 -6.65
N LYS A 101 -7.74 1.01 -7.94
CA LYS A 101 -6.67 1.77 -8.59
C LYS A 101 -7.13 3.20 -8.84
N MET A 102 -6.26 4.18 -8.57
CA MET A 102 -6.47 5.61 -8.82
C MET A 102 -5.72 6.07 -10.06
#